data_AF-A5N1P7-F1
#
_entry.id   AF-A5N1P7-F1
#
_cell.length_a   1.000
_cell.length_b   1.000
_cell.length_c   1.000
_cell.angle_alpha   90.00
_cell.angle_beta   90.00
_cell.angle_gamma   90.00
#
_symmetry.space_group_name_H-M   'P 1'
#
loop_
_entity.id
_entity.type
_entity.pdbx_description
1 polymer ?
#
loop_
_entity_poly.entity_id
_entity_poly.type
_entity_poly.pdbx_seq_one_letter_code
_entity_poly.pdbx_strand_id
1 'polypeptide(L)'
;MIYYLFTIFATITILVYLMGIYCFFKQYYNNFFVNLTIDKNNLTLLKSNKLNQENYKKIKFILTFSTILLIILYLLMICIFKLNYDLLKIGIIILMYLIIFISNKGIEKIGGV
;
A
#
# COMPACT_ATOMS: atom_id res chain seq x y z
N MET A 1 -2.67 12.40 -24.84
CA MET A 1 -1.30 11.98 -24.44
C MET A 1 -1.15 11.82 -22.93
N ILE A 2 -1.49 12.83 -22.13
CA ILE A 2 -1.37 12.81 -20.66
C ILE A 2 -2.13 11.64 -20.01
N TYR A 3 -3.39 11.38 -20.41
CA TYR A 3 -4.17 10.24 -19.92
C TYR A 3 -3.47 8.90 -20.16
N TYR A 4 -2.93 8.66 -21.36
CA TYR A 4 -2.25 7.40 -21.67
C TYR A 4 -0.98 7.22 -20.84
N LEU A 5 -0.19 8.29 -20.64
CA LEU A 5 0.96 8.26 -19.76
C LEU A 5 0.55 7.92 -18.32
N PHE A 6 -0.49 8.58 -17.80
CA PHE A 6 -1.03 8.30 -16.47
C PHE A 6 -1.46 6.84 -16.32
N THR A 7 -2.20 6.30 -17.30
CA THR A 7 -2.64 4.90 -17.29
C THR A 7 -1.47 3.93 -17.30
N ILE A 8 -0.40 4.21 -18.06
CA ILE A 8 0.82 3.39 -18.06
C ILE A 8 1.46 3.40 -16.66
N PHE A 9 1.64 4.58 -16.06
CA PHE A 9 2.20 4.72 -14.71
C PHE A 9 1.35 3.99 -13.66
N ALA A 10 0.04 4.18 -13.69
CA ALA A 10 -0.88 3.53 -12.75
C ALA A 10 -0.85 2.00 -12.92
N THR A 11 -0.80 1.49 -14.15
CA THR A 11 -0.71 0.05 -14.42
C THR A 11 0.60 -0.54 -13.89
N ILE A 12 1.74 0.12 -14.14
CA ILE A 12 3.05 -0.31 -13.61
C ILE A 12 3.01 -0.31 -12.07
N THR A 13 2.42 0.71 -11.47
CA THR A 13 2.29 0.84 -10.02
C THR A 13 1.44 -0.29 -9.43
N ILE A 14 0.30 -0.62 -10.05
CA ILE A 14 -0.53 -1.76 -9.65
C ILE A 14 0.25 -3.08 -9.72
N LEU A 15 1.02 -3.31 -10.80
CA LEU A 15 1.84 -4.52 -10.93
C LEU A 15 2.91 -4.61 -9.82
N VAL A 16 3.56 -3.49 -9.49
CA VAL A 16 4.52 -3.42 -8.37
C VAL A 16 3.83 -3.78 -7.05
N TYR A 17 2.65 -3.23 -6.77
CA TYR A 17 1.89 -3.56 -5.56
C TYR A 17 1.48 -5.03 -5.50
N LEU A 18 1.02 -5.61 -6.62
CA LEU A 18 0.65 -7.02 -6.69
C LEU A 18 1.86 -7.93 -6.43
N MET A 19 3.01 -7.64 -7.05
CA MET A 19 4.24 -8.39 -6.84
C MET A 19 4.76 -8.23 -5.40
N GLY A 20 4.66 -7.02 -4.83
CA GLY A 20 4.98 -6.73 -3.45
C GLY A 20 4.14 -7.56 -2.48
N ILE A 21 2.81 -7.59 -2.64
CA ILE A 21 1.90 -8.42 -1.83
C ILE A 21 2.25 -9.91 -1.97
N TYR A 22 2.48 -10.39 -3.20
CA TYR A 22 2.81 -11.80 -3.43
C TYR A 22 4.08 -12.22 -2.69
N CYS A 23 5.15 -11.44 -2.84
CA CYS A 23 6.41 -11.70 -2.14
C CYS A 23 6.27 -11.54 -0.62
N PHE A 24 5.45 -10.60 -0.16
CA PHE A 24 5.15 -10.39 1.27
C PHE A 24 4.43 -11.61 1.89
N PHE A 25 3.48 -12.22 1.18
CA PHE A 25 2.82 -13.44 1.64
C PHE A 25 3.78 -14.62 1.74
N LYS A 26 4.71 -14.74 0.78
CA LYS A 26 5.82 -15.70 0.81
C LYS A 26 6.92 -15.36 1.83
N GLN A 27 6.76 -14.27 2.61
CA GLN A 27 7.71 -13.81 3.63
C GLN A 27 9.09 -13.40 3.07
N TYR A 28 9.18 -13.07 1.77
CA TYR A 28 10.40 -12.55 1.17
C TYR A 28 10.58 -11.05 1.47
N TYR A 29 10.69 -10.71 2.75
CA TYR A 29 10.76 -9.31 3.23
C TYR A 29 12.02 -8.54 2.83
N ASN A 30 13.01 -9.20 2.23
CA ASN A 30 14.20 -8.56 1.64
C ASN A 30 14.01 -8.25 0.15
N ASN A 31 12.87 -8.63 -0.44
CA ASN A 31 12.60 -8.42 -1.86
C ASN A 31 12.41 -6.92 -2.17
N PHE A 32 12.96 -6.48 -3.30
CA PHE A 32 12.85 -5.11 -3.79
C PHE A 32 11.40 -4.60 -3.87
N PHE A 33 10.48 -5.42 -4.40
CA PHE A 33 9.07 -5.04 -4.52
C PHE A 33 8.40 -4.86 -3.16
N VAL A 34 8.75 -5.70 -2.17
CA VAL A 34 8.22 -5.59 -0.81
C VAL A 34 8.71 -4.29 -0.15
N ASN A 35 9.98 -3.94 -0.33
CA ASN A 35 10.54 -2.67 0.16
C ASN A 35 9.93 -1.43 -0.51
N LEU A 36 9.44 -1.54 -1.75
CA LEU A 36 8.73 -0.45 -2.43
C LEU A 36 7.27 -0.31 -1.97
N THR A 37 6.64 -1.43 -1.61
CA THR A 37 5.22 -1.46 -1.22
C THR A 37 5.02 -1.16 0.26
N ILE A 38 5.94 -1.60 1.12
CA ILE A 38 5.81 -1.54 2.58
C ILE A 38 6.97 -0.74 3.16
N ASP A 39 6.65 0.14 4.10
CA ASP A 39 7.65 0.95 4.80
C ASP A 39 8.74 0.08 5.45
N LYS A 40 10.00 0.52 5.33
CA LYS A 40 11.16 -0.20 5.88
C LYS A 40 11.07 -0.40 7.39
N ASN A 41 10.48 0.54 8.12
CA ASN A 41 10.30 0.42 9.57
C ASN A 41 9.32 -0.71 9.88
N ASN A 42 8.20 -0.78 9.17
CA ASN A 42 7.21 -1.85 9.31
C ASN A 42 7.82 -3.23 8.98
N LEU A 43 8.68 -3.30 7.96
CA LEU A 43 9.39 -4.54 7.61
C LEU A 43 10.42 -4.95 8.67
N THR A 44 11.15 -3.99 9.22
CA THR A 44 12.10 -4.24 10.32
C THR A 44 11.37 -4.75 11.55
N LEU A 45 10.21 -4.17 11.86
CA LEU A 45 9.37 -4.57 12.98
C LEU A 45 8.88 -6.02 12.81
N LEU A 46 8.41 -6.38 11.61
CA LEU A 46 8.02 -7.76 11.27
C LEU A 46 9.16 -8.77 11.30
N LYS A 47 10.40 -8.36 10.93
CA LYS A 47 11.59 -9.22 10.98
C LYS A 47 12.14 -9.43 12.39
N SER A 48 11.91 -8.47 13.29
CA SER A 48 12.62 -8.41 14.57
C SER A 48 12.29 -9.52 15.57
N ASN A 49 11.32 -10.40 15.29
CA ASN A 49 10.78 -11.41 16.22
C ASN A 49 10.35 -10.86 17.60
N LYS A 50 10.30 -9.53 17.78
CA LYS A 50 9.87 -8.88 19.02
C LYS A 50 8.34 -8.84 19.19
N LEU A 51 7.61 -9.21 18.13
CA LEU A 51 6.15 -9.23 18.14
C LEU A 51 5.64 -10.59 18.61
N ASN A 52 4.66 -10.60 19.52
CA ASN A 52 3.85 -11.78 19.76
C ASN A 52 3.06 -12.17 18.49
N GLN A 53 2.75 -13.46 18.33
CA GLN A 53 2.09 -14.03 17.15
C GLN A 53 0.76 -13.33 16.83
N GLU A 54 0.03 -12.87 17.84
CA GLU A 54 -1.21 -12.10 17.66
C GLU A 54 -0.96 -10.74 17.00
N ASN A 55 0.02 -9.97 17.50
CA ASN A 55 0.37 -8.67 16.96
C ASN A 55 0.96 -8.77 15.55
N TYR A 56 1.77 -9.81 15.30
CA TYR A 56 2.27 -10.12 13.95
C TYR A 56 1.12 -10.34 12.96
N LYS A 57 0.10 -11.13 13.32
CA LYS A 57 -1.08 -11.35 12.46
C LYS A 57 -1.85 -10.06 12.19
N LYS A 58 -2.04 -9.21 13.22
CA LYS A 58 -2.73 -7.92 13.08
C LYS A 58 -1.99 -6.97 12.14
N ILE A 59 -0.68 -6.80 12.31
CA ILE A 59 0.14 -5.94 11.45
C ILE A 59 0.13 -6.45 10.00
N LYS A 60 0.30 -7.77 9.81
CA LYS A 60 0.23 -8.39 8.48
C LYS A 60 -1.12 -8.14 7.79
N PHE A 61 -2.21 -8.21 8.55
CA PHE A 61 -3.56 -7.93 8.05
C PHE A 61 -3.72 -6.46 7.64
N ILE A 62 -3.31 -5.51 8.49
CA ILE A 62 -3.39 -4.07 8.20
C ILE A 62 -2.61 -3.72 6.93
N LEU A 63 -1.38 -4.22 6.79
CA LEU A 63 -0.54 -3.98 5.61
C LEU A 63 -1.16 -4.58 4.33
N THR A 64 -1.68 -5.80 4.42
CA THR A 64 -2.33 -6.44 3.27
C THR A 64 -3.57 -5.65 2.85
N PHE A 65 -4.45 -5.33 3.81
CA PHE A 65 -5.70 -4.65 3.55
C PHE A 65 -5.49 -3.24 2.98
N SER A 66 -4.57 -2.47 3.56
CA SER A 66 -4.22 -1.13 3.08
C SER A 66 -3.64 -1.18 1.66
N THR A 67 -2.79 -2.16 1.35
CA THR A 67 -2.23 -2.31 0.01
C THR A 67 -3.31 -2.66 -1.02
N ILE A 68 -4.24 -3.57 -0.68
CA ILE A 68 -5.38 -3.90 -1.55
C ILE A 68 -6.25 -2.65 -1.79
N LEU A 69 -6.52 -1.88 -0.74
CA LEU A 69 -7.32 -0.67 -0.85
C LEU A 69 -6.66 0.38 -1.76
N LEU A 70 -5.33 0.52 -1.68
CA LEU A 70 -4.57 1.39 -2.59
C LEU A 70 -4.68 0.92 -4.05
N ILE A 71 -4.57 -0.38 -4.32
CA ILE A 71 -4.76 -0.94 -5.68
C ILE A 71 -6.15 -0.57 -6.23
N ILE A 72 -7.20 -0.71 -5.42
CA ILE A 72 -8.57 -0.35 -5.81
C ILE A 72 -8.65 1.15 -6.14
N LEU A 73 -8.04 2.01 -5.34
CA LEU A 73 -8.02 3.45 -5.59
C LEU A 73 -7.24 3.83 -6.85
N TYR A 74 -6.14 3.14 -7.17
CA TYR A 74 -5.44 3.33 -8.45
C TYR A 74 -6.32 2.96 -9.65
N LEU A 75 -7.03 1.82 -9.58
CA LEU A 75 -7.99 1.43 -10.63
C LEU A 75 -9.11 2.47 -10.78
N LEU A 76 -9.66 2.94 -9.66
CA LEU A 76 -10.70 3.97 -9.64
C LEU A 76 -10.19 5.29 -10.26
N MET A 77 -8.94 5.67 -9.97
CA MET A 77 -8.30 6.83 -10.58
C MET A 77 -8.17 6.69 -12.09
N ILE A 78 -7.79 5.52 -12.62
CA ILE A 78 -7.74 5.29 -14.08
C ILE A 78 -9.12 5.54 -14.70
N CYS A 79 -10.18 5.02 -14.09
CA CYS A 79 -11.55 5.20 -14.58
C CYS A 79 -12.00 6.66 -14.55
N ILE A 80 -11.70 7.37 -13.47
CA ILE A 80 -12.18 8.75 -13.24
C ILE A 80 -11.29 9.79 -13.93
N PHE A 81 -10.04 9.47 -14.27
CA PHE A 81 -9.10 10.43 -14.87
C PHE A 81 -9.63 11.03 -16.19
N LYS A 82 -10.39 10.23 -16.96
CA LYS A 82 -11.01 10.66 -18.22
C LYS A 82 -12.20 11.62 -18.01
N LEU A 83 -12.74 11.69 -16.79
CA LEU A 83 -13.88 12.53 -16.44
C LEU A 83 -13.41 13.91 -15.95
N ASN A 84 -14.23 14.94 -16.17
CA ASN A 84 -13.97 16.31 -15.73
C ASN A 84 -14.41 16.53 -14.26
N TYR A 85 -13.96 15.65 -13.36
CA TYR A 85 -14.23 15.75 -11.94
C TYR A 85 -12.95 15.96 -11.13
N ASP A 86 -12.35 17.14 -11.24
CA ASP A 86 -11.05 17.41 -10.61
C ASP A 86 -11.11 17.34 -9.07
N LEU A 87 -12.23 17.77 -8.48
CA LEU A 87 -12.49 17.60 -7.04
C LEU A 87 -12.47 16.13 -6.62
N LEU A 88 -13.05 15.22 -7.41
CA LEU A 88 -13.03 13.79 -7.11
C LEU A 88 -11.61 13.21 -7.23
N LYS A 89 -10.85 13.61 -8.26
CA LYS A 89 -9.45 13.18 -8.43
C LYS A 89 -8.59 13.58 -7.23
N ILE A 90 -8.71 14.83 -6.80
CA ILE A 90 -8.00 15.34 -5.61
C ILE A 90 -8.44 14.59 -4.35
N GLY A 91 -9.76 14.38 -4.19
CA GLY A 91 -10.31 13.63 -3.06
C GLY A 91 -9.76 12.20 -2.96
N ILE A 92 -9.61 11.50 -4.09
CA ILE A 92 -9.03 10.15 -4.13
C ILE A 92 -7.55 10.19 -3.72
N ILE A 93 -6.78 11.14 -4.22
CA ILE A 93 -5.36 11.29 -3.84
C ILE A 93 -5.24 11.50 -2.33
N ILE A 94 -6.05 12.39 -1.74
CA ILE A 94 -6.09 12.62 -0.29
C ILE A 94 -6.44 11.32 0.46
N LEU A 95 -7.43 10.58 -0.03
CA LEU A 95 -7.84 9.31 0.57
C LEU A 95 -6.70 8.27 0.56
N MET A 96 -5.92 8.19 -0.54
CA MET A 96 -4.75 7.31 -0.62
C MET A 96 -3.71 7.65 0.46
N TYR A 97 -3.41 8.95 0.65
CA TYR A 97 -2.51 9.40 1.71
C TYR A 97 -3.04 9.07 3.11
N LEU A 98 -4.34 9.27 3.35
CA LEU A 98 -4.97 8.94 4.63
C LEU A 98 -4.87 7.45 4.96
N ILE A 99 -5.07 6.57 3.97
CA ILE A 99 -4.94 5.12 4.17
C ILE A 99 -3.53 4.75 4.61
N ILE A 100 -2.50 5.30 3.96
CA ILE A 100 -1.10 5.07 4.32
C ILE A 100 -0.84 5.55 5.74
N PHE A 101 -1.27 6.76 6.06
CA PHE A 101 -1.07 7.37 7.38
C PHE A 101 -1.75 6.57 8.50
N ILE A 102 -3.03 6.22 8.34
CA ILE A 102 -3.78 5.45 9.33
C ILE A 102 -3.16 4.06 9.52
N SER A 103 -2.72 3.43 8.44
CA SER A 103 -2.10 2.09 8.50
C SER A 103 -0.79 2.12 9.27
N ASN A 104 0.09 3.09 8.97
CA ASN A 104 1.35 3.27 9.69
C ASN A 104 1.12 3.55 11.17
N LYS A 105 0.24 4.51 11.49
CA LYS A 105 -0.10 4.85 12.87
C LYS A 105 -0.73 3.68 13.64
N GLY A 106 -1.53 2.86 12.95
CA GLY A 106 -2.08 1.63 13.50
C GLY A 106 -1.01 0.59 13.84
N ILE A 107 0.01 0.47 12.98
CA ILE A 107 1.13 -0.46 13.19
C ILE A 107 2.05 0.03 14.31
N GLU A 108 2.39 1.31 14.37
CA GLU A 108 3.17 1.93 15.45
C GLU A 108 2.54 1.63 16.82
N LYS A 109 1.23 1.87 16.94
CA LYS A 109 0.46 1.58 18.16
C LYS A 109 0.51 0.11 18.59
N ILE A 110 0.57 -0.83 17.64
CA ILE A 110 0.65 -2.28 17.93
C ILE A 110 2.11 -2.71 18.21
N GLY A 111 3.07 -2.08 17.54
CA GLY A 111 4.50 -2.35 17.66
C GLY A 111 5.14 -1.78 18.94
N GLY A 112 4.42 -0.90 19.65
CA GLY A 112 4.92 -0.26 20.88
C GLY A 112 6.00 0.79 20.61
N VAL A 113 5.95 1.43 19.44
CA VAL A 113 6.82 2.54 19.04
C VAL A 113 6.04 3.85 19.14
#